data_AF-A0AA36IW57-F1
#
_entry.id   AF-A0AA36IW57-F1
#
_cell.length_a   1.000
_cell.length_b   1.000
_cell.length_c   1.000
_cell.angle_alpha   90.00
_cell.angle_beta   90.00
_cell.angle_gamma   90.00
#
_symmetry.space_group_name_H-M   'P 1'
#
loop_
_entity.id
_entity.type
_entity.pdbx_description
1 polymer ?
#
loop_
_entity_poly.entity_id
_entity_poly.type
_entity_poly.pdbx_seq_one_letter_code
_entity_poly.pdbx_strand_id
1 'polypeptide(L)'
;MLKLAAFCIALVSADELAAPMLDDDECAGEQCALNALQLRTAPDSDESNATLGSCGWWLGGDKLWGCGDGLEVVTEDNKKYYDAGMYAAKKRCGGPECCLIVNPMHHRTVEQFHIHFFRYQGSYAENLKARVEKMTCGKDGEWQHGHLPCHGKAAFFSGYPYVFTEVMKQGDISHQSIIVWPSSCGGKGAIIELAGHCSIEHQIRGDFDASKR
;
A
#
# COMPACT_ATOMS: atom_id res chain seq x y z
N MET A 1 -21.46 70.16 2.09
CA MET A 1 -20.34 69.56 1.33
C MET A 1 -19.33 68.99 2.31
N LEU A 2 -18.83 67.79 2.00
CA LEU A 2 -17.78 66.98 2.66
C LEU A 2 -17.99 66.54 4.12
N LYS A 3 -18.32 65.25 4.30
CA LYS A 3 -17.95 64.47 5.48
C LYS A 3 -16.77 63.56 5.08
N LEU A 4 -15.60 63.80 5.66
CA LEU A 4 -14.46 62.90 5.62
C LEU A 4 -14.81 61.62 6.39
N ALA A 5 -14.60 60.46 5.77
CA ALA A 5 -14.50 59.19 6.46
C ALA A 5 -13.06 58.67 6.30
N ALA A 6 -12.33 58.65 7.40
CA ALA A 6 -11.01 58.06 7.51
C ALA A 6 -11.16 56.54 7.53
N PHE A 7 -10.56 55.85 6.56
CA PHE A 7 -10.37 54.40 6.58
C PHE A 7 -8.93 54.12 7.03
N CYS A 8 -8.77 53.58 8.23
CA CYS A 8 -7.51 53.01 8.68
C CYS A 8 -7.32 51.65 8.02
N ILE A 9 -6.27 51.52 7.21
CA ILE A 9 -5.79 50.25 6.67
C ILE A 9 -4.86 49.65 7.72
N ALA A 10 -5.25 48.52 8.31
CA ALA A 10 -4.36 47.71 9.13
C ALA A 10 -3.47 46.86 8.20
N LEU A 11 -2.18 47.17 8.19
CA LEU A 11 -1.13 46.34 7.60
C LEU A 11 -0.89 45.14 8.52
N VAL A 12 -1.13 43.93 8.01
CA VAL A 12 -0.58 42.71 8.61
C VAL A 12 0.60 42.29 7.74
N SER A 13 1.80 42.49 8.26
CA SER A 13 3.02 41.90 7.69
C SER A 13 2.98 40.39 7.90
N ALA A 14 3.12 39.67 6.79
CA ALA A 14 3.43 38.25 6.77
C ALA A 14 4.91 38.12 6.39
N ASP A 15 5.77 37.83 7.36
CA ASP A 15 7.04 37.13 7.16
C ASP A 15 7.69 36.91 8.53
N GLU A 16 7.76 35.66 8.99
CA GLU A 16 9.05 35.02 9.27
C GLU A 16 8.83 33.51 9.47
N LEU A 17 9.49 32.76 8.58
CA LEU A 17 9.51 31.31 8.48
C LEU A 17 10.30 30.70 9.66
N ALA A 18 9.60 30.04 10.58
CA ALA A 18 10.19 28.98 11.38
C ALA A 18 9.84 27.64 10.73
N ALA A 19 10.81 27.05 10.04
CA ALA A 19 10.74 25.68 9.56
C ALA A 19 10.63 24.72 10.75
N PRO A 20 9.65 23.80 10.80
CA PRO A 20 9.84 22.57 11.53
C PRO A 20 10.65 21.63 10.63
N MET A 21 11.91 21.41 11.01
CA MET A 21 12.62 20.20 10.62
C MET A 21 11.74 19.01 11.01
N LEU A 22 11.23 18.28 10.01
CA LEU A 22 10.72 16.94 10.24
C LEU A 22 11.96 16.06 10.37
N ASP A 23 12.29 15.73 11.61
CA ASP A 23 13.16 14.61 11.90
C ASP A 23 12.47 13.37 11.34
N ASP A 24 12.96 12.90 10.20
CA ASP A 24 12.72 11.55 9.74
C ASP A 24 13.29 10.62 10.82
N ASP A 25 12.38 9.98 11.54
CA ASP A 25 12.64 8.97 12.58
C ASP A 25 13.15 7.67 11.90
N GLU A 26 14.19 7.81 11.09
CA GLU A 26 15.03 6.73 10.56
C GLU A 26 15.76 6.12 11.76
N CYS A 27 15.25 4.99 12.25
CA CYS A 27 15.97 4.16 13.21
C CYS A 27 17.28 3.65 12.59
N ALA A 28 18.36 4.43 12.70
CA ALA A 28 19.72 3.99 12.53
C ALA A 28 20.19 3.32 13.84
N GLY A 29 19.89 2.03 14.03
CA GLY A 29 20.43 1.28 15.16
C GLY A 29 19.95 -0.17 15.31
N GLU A 30 20.77 -1.00 15.96
CA GLU A 30 20.59 -2.45 16.20
C GLU A 30 19.37 -2.82 17.09
N GLN A 31 18.46 -1.88 17.36
CA GLN A 31 17.32 -2.07 18.28
C GLN A 31 16.02 -2.54 17.60
N CYS A 32 15.98 -2.69 16.27
CA CYS A 32 14.84 -3.31 15.58
C CYS A 32 14.71 -4.83 15.79
N ALA A 33 15.71 -5.50 16.39
CA ALA A 33 15.70 -6.95 16.57
C ALA A 33 14.74 -7.47 17.67
N LEU A 34 14.24 -6.60 18.56
CA LEU A 34 13.50 -7.06 19.75
C LEU A 34 11.98 -7.22 19.55
N ASN A 35 11.39 -6.68 18.48
CA ASN A 35 9.97 -6.84 18.19
C ASN A 35 9.65 -7.99 17.20
N ALA A 36 10.68 -8.66 16.66
CA ALA A 36 10.51 -9.78 15.72
C ALA A 36 9.98 -11.07 16.38
N LEU A 37 9.93 -11.16 17.71
CA LEU A 37 9.56 -12.39 18.42
C LEU A 37 8.05 -12.57 18.64
N GLN A 38 7.21 -11.54 18.42
CA GLN A 38 5.78 -11.59 18.74
C GLN A 38 4.86 -12.13 17.63
N LEU A 39 5.38 -12.51 16.46
CA LEU A 39 4.55 -13.03 15.35
C LEU A 39 4.53 -14.58 15.23
N ARG A 40 4.90 -15.31 16.29
CA ARG A 40 4.98 -16.79 16.26
C ARG A 40 3.70 -17.55 16.64
N THR A 41 2.55 -16.91 16.76
CA THR A 41 1.30 -17.62 17.10
C THR A 41 0.13 -17.20 16.22
N ALA A 42 -0.15 -18.00 15.20
CA ALA A 42 -1.50 -18.22 14.67
C ALA A 42 -1.65 -19.74 14.42
N PRO A 43 -2.85 -20.32 14.61
CA PRO A 43 -3.03 -21.76 14.79
C PRO A 43 -3.10 -22.55 13.47
N ASP A 44 -2.78 -23.84 13.61
CA ASP A 44 -2.75 -24.94 12.64
C ASP A 44 -3.74 -24.90 11.47
N SER A 45 -3.21 -24.99 10.24
CA SER A 45 -3.30 -26.21 9.42
C SER A 45 -2.38 -26.06 8.19
N ASP A 46 -1.27 -26.81 8.21
CA ASP A 46 -0.37 -27.11 7.08
C ASP A 46 0.15 -25.94 6.24
N GLU A 47 0.89 -25.03 6.88
CA GLU A 47 1.75 -24.08 6.17
C GLU A 47 3.21 -24.52 6.28
N SER A 48 3.67 -25.23 5.24
CA SER A 48 5.10 -25.49 5.02
C SER A 48 5.85 -24.16 5.08
N ASN A 49 6.60 -23.97 6.15
CA ASN A 49 7.39 -22.80 6.50
C ASN A 49 8.45 -22.55 5.40
N ALA A 50 8.05 -21.88 4.32
CA ALA A 50 8.93 -21.46 3.23
C ALA A 50 9.80 -20.32 3.76
N THR A 51 10.85 -20.72 4.47
CA THR A 51 11.82 -19.80 5.05
C THR A 51 12.83 -19.42 3.98
N LEU A 52 12.64 -18.26 3.36
CA LEU A 52 13.81 -17.45 2.96
C LEU A 52 14.61 -17.26 4.26
N GLY A 53 15.81 -17.83 4.32
CA GLY A 53 16.51 -18.12 5.58
C GLY A 53 16.45 -17.02 6.64
N SER A 54 16.15 -17.39 7.90
CA SER A 54 16.20 -16.56 9.12
C SER A 54 15.45 -15.20 9.13
N CYS A 55 14.77 -14.81 8.05
CA CYS A 55 14.35 -13.43 7.90
C CYS A 55 12.82 -13.32 8.07
N GLY A 56 12.38 -12.57 9.08
CA GLY A 56 10.97 -12.42 9.45
C GLY A 56 10.33 -11.18 8.84
N TRP A 57 9.06 -10.96 9.15
CA TRP A 57 8.38 -9.69 8.90
C TRP A 57 8.46 -8.81 10.15
N TRP A 58 8.76 -7.52 9.99
CA TRP A 58 8.75 -6.56 11.10
C TRP A 58 8.00 -5.28 10.75
N LEU A 59 7.46 -4.66 11.78
CA LEU A 59 6.67 -3.44 11.67
C LEU A 59 7.58 -2.22 11.73
N GLY A 60 7.38 -1.26 10.83
CA GLY A 60 7.94 0.09 10.93
C GLY A 60 6.92 1.11 10.42
N GLY A 61 6.36 1.91 11.32
CA GLY A 61 5.29 2.85 10.99
C GLY A 61 4.08 2.17 10.34
N ASP A 62 3.77 2.58 9.12
CA ASP A 62 2.70 2.08 8.26
C ASP A 62 3.16 1.04 7.22
N LYS A 63 4.33 0.44 7.46
CA LYS A 63 4.96 -0.55 6.59
C LYS A 63 5.24 -1.84 7.35
N LEU A 64 5.04 -2.96 6.65
CA LEU A 64 5.61 -4.24 7.02
C LEU A 64 6.81 -4.50 6.13
N TRP A 65 7.97 -4.59 6.76
CA TRP A 65 9.24 -4.82 6.12
C TRP A 65 9.53 -6.32 6.11
N GLY A 66 10.08 -6.78 5.00
CA GLY A 66 10.45 -8.16 4.76
C GLY A 66 11.77 -8.25 4.01
N CYS A 67 12.06 -9.45 3.54
CA CYS A 67 13.35 -9.77 2.93
C CYS A 67 13.36 -9.59 1.42
N GLY A 68 14.57 -9.29 0.91
CA GLY A 68 14.84 -9.02 -0.48
C GLY A 68 14.57 -7.57 -0.87
N ASP A 69 14.83 -7.24 -2.12
CA ASP A 69 14.89 -5.85 -2.59
C ASP A 69 13.50 -5.34 -3.02
N GLY A 70 12.59 -6.26 -3.39
CA GLY A 70 11.26 -5.92 -3.91
C GLY A 70 10.60 -7.06 -4.68
N LEU A 71 9.68 -6.73 -5.59
CA LEU A 71 8.89 -7.71 -6.34
C LEU A 71 9.73 -8.58 -7.28
N GLU A 72 10.88 -8.08 -7.73
CA GLU A 72 11.82 -8.79 -8.59
C GLU A 72 12.46 -10.02 -7.95
N VAL A 73 12.42 -10.15 -6.61
CA VAL A 73 12.94 -11.34 -5.92
C VAL A 73 11.86 -12.38 -5.62
N VAL A 74 10.59 -12.09 -5.95
CA VAL A 74 9.47 -13.00 -5.71
C VAL A 74 9.43 -14.07 -6.80
N THR A 75 9.42 -15.33 -6.37
CA THR A 75 9.50 -16.51 -7.24
C THR A 75 8.48 -17.57 -6.79
N GLU A 76 8.25 -18.57 -7.62
CA GLU A 76 7.34 -19.68 -7.31
C GLU A 76 7.73 -20.40 -6.00
N ASP A 77 9.03 -20.49 -5.72
CA ASP A 77 9.57 -21.18 -4.56
C ASP A 77 9.40 -20.41 -3.25
N ASN A 78 9.32 -19.07 -3.32
CA ASN A 78 9.31 -18.21 -2.14
C ASN A 78 8.02 -17.39 -1.96
N LYS A 79 7.09 -17.41 -2.91
CA LYS A 79 5.85 -16.60 -2.86
C LYS A 79 5.03 -16.76 -1.58
N LYS A 80 5.06 -17.93 -0.95
CA LYS A 80 4.39 -18.19 0.34
C LYS A 80 4.88 -17.26 1.45
N TYR A 81 6.17 -16.90 1.46
CA TYR A 81 6.73 -15.94 2.41
C TYR A 81 6.11 -14.54 2.23
N TYR A 82 5.95 -14.11 0.98
CA TYR A 82 5.36 -12.82 0.62
C TYR A 82 3.84 -12.80 0.84
N ASP A 83 3.17 -13.93 0.59
CA ASP A 83 1.76 -14.13 0.96
C ASP A 83 1.53 -13.97 2.46
N ALA A 84 2.40 -14.57 3.29
CA ALA A 84 2.35 -14.41 4.74
C ALA A 84 2.54 -12.95 5.18
N GLY A 85 3.43 -12.20 4.51
CA GLY A 85 3.60 -10.76 4.73
C GLY A 85 2.35 -9.96 4.41
N MET A 86 1.71 -10.25 3.27
CA MET A 86 0.49 -9.57 2.85
C MET A 86 -0.69 -9.87 3.79
N TYR A 87 -0.78 -11.11 4.28
CA TYR A 87 -1.74 -11.49 5.31
C TYR A 87 -1.45 -10.77 6.65
N ALA A 88 -0.18 -10.64 7.04
CA ALA A 88 0.21 -9.88 8.22
C ALA A 88 -0.14 -8.39 8.08
N ALA A 89 0.01 -7.80 6.89
CA ALA A 89 -0.37 -6.41 6.61
C ALA A 89 -1.90 -6.22 6.73
N LYS A 90 -2.67 -7.15 6.17
CA LYS A 90 -4.13 -7.18 6.30
C LYS A 90 -4.60 -7.27 7.77
N LYS A 91 -3.89 -7.99 8.64
CA LYS A 91 -4.23 -8.00 10.09
C LYS A 91 -4.13 -6.62 10.74
N ARG A 92 -3.31 -5.72 10.18
CA ARG A 92 -3.18 -4.33 10.66
C ARG A 92 -4.19 -3.39 10.00
N CYS A 93 -4.44 -3.57 8.71
CA CYS A 93 -5.45 -2.82 7.96
C CYS A 93 -6.25 -3.76 7.05
N GLY A 94 -7.36 -4.31 7.57
CA GLY A 94 -8.20 -5.27 6.85
C GLY A 94 -9.61 -4.79 6.56
N GLY A 95 -9.96 -3.58 6.96
CA GLY A 95 -11.30 -3.00 6.83
C GLY A 95 -11.61 -2.49 5.41
N PRO A 96 -12.86 -2.07 5.16
CA PRO A 96 -13.31 -1.62 3.83
C PRO A 96 -12.66 -0.31 3.37
N GLU A 97 -12.03 0.43 4.28
CA GLU A 97 -11.31 1.69 3.99
C GLU A 97 -9.79 1.49 3.94
N CYS A 98 -9.32 0.25 4.00
CA CYS A 98 -7.91 -0.07 3.96
C CYS A 98 -7.41 -0.29 2.53
N CYS A 99 -6.12 -0.02 2.34
CA CYS A 99 -5.37 -0.38 1.15
C CYS A 99 -4.03 -0.96 1.58
N LEU A 100 -3.58 -2.01 0.87
CA LEU A 100 -2.25 -2.58 1.01
C LEU A 100 -1.53 -2.44 -0.32
N ILE A 101 -0.30 -1.92 -0.33
CA ILE A 101 0.42 -1.62 -1.57
C ILE A 101 1.86 -2.12 -1.49
N VAL A 102 2.33 -2.72 -2.58
CA VAL A 102 3.76 -2.92 -2.87
C VAL A 102 4.09 -2.17 -4.15
N ASN A 103 5.11 -1.33 -4.10
CA ASN A 103 5.58 -0.55 -5.24
C ASN A 103 6.62 -1.33 -6.05
N PRO A 104 6.62 -1.21 -7.39
CA PRO A 104 7.62 -1.84 -8.23
C PRO A 104 8.98 -1.16 -8.12
N MET A 105 9.99 -1.82 -8.69
CA MET A 105 11.32 -1.23 -8.90
C MET A 105 11.19 0.12 -9.64
N HIS A 106 12.07 1.07 -9.31
CA HIS A 106 12.07 2.47 -9.81
C HIS A 106 10.91 3.36 -9.34
N HIS A 107 9.94 2.83 -8.59
CA HIS A 107 8.84 3.60 -7.99
C HIS A 107 8.80 3.47 -6.47
N ARG A 108 9.91 3.03 -5.87
CA ARG A 108 10.19 2.98 -4.44
C ARG A 108 11.47 3.76 -4.16
N THR A 109 11.62 4.28 -2.94
CA THR A 109 12.80 5.01 -2.50
C THR A 109 13.79 4.14 -1.72
N VAL A 110 13.34 3.00 -1.19
CA VAL A 110 14.15 2.06 -0.41
C VAL A 110 14.17 0.72 -1.13
N GLU A 111 15.38 0.19 -1.34
CA GLU A 111 15.64 -1.13 -1.95
C GLU A 111 15.58 -2.23 -0.88
N GLN A 112 14.40 -2.37 -0.27
CA GLN A 112 14.07 -3.42 0.66
C GLN A 112 12.58 -3.71 0.51
N PHE A 113 12.16 -4.97 0.54
CA PHE A 113 10.77 -5.34 0.38
C PHE A 113 9.94 -4.76 1.52
N HIS A 114 8.91 -3.99 1.19
CA HIS A 114 7.95 -3.50 2.17
C HIS A 114 6.54 -3.44 1.59
N ILE A 115 5.57 -3.68 2.48
CA ILE A 115 4.14 -3.59 2.20
C ILE A 115 3.61 -2.39 2.96
N HIS A 116 3.15 -1.38 2.25
CA HIS A 116 2.44 -0.26 2.84
C HIS A 116 1.04 -0.73 3.22
N PHE A 117 0.57 -0.39 4.42
CA PHE A 117 -0.81 -0.61 4.82
C PHE A 117 -1.36 0.65 5.48
N PHE A 118 -2.47 1.16 4.97
CA PHE A 118 -3.03 2.42 5.46
C PHE A 118 -4.51 2.52 5.14
N ARG A 119 -5.21 3.43 5.83
CA ARG A 119 -6.56 3.85 5.43
C ARG A 119 -6.42 4.83 4.28
N TYR A 120 -6.98 4.51 3.13
CA TYR A 120 -6.93 5.40 1.98
C TYR A 120 -7.74 6.66 2.25
N GLN A 121 -7.42 7.75 1.56
CA GLN A 121 -8.10 9.04 1.76
C GLN A 121 -8.34 9.76 0.44
N GLY A 122 -9.31 10.66 0.46
CA GLY A 122 -9.62 11.54 -0.65
C GLY A 122 -10.41 10.86 -1.76
N SER A 123 -10.97 11.71 -2.62
CA SER A 123 -11.89 11.29 -3.68
C SER A 123 -11.22 10.41 -4.73
N TYR A 124 -9.89 10.49 -4.92
CA TYR A 124 -9.18 9.63 -5.87
C TYR A 124 -9.32 8.16 -5.48
N ALA A 125 -8.96 7.82 -4.24
CA ALA A 125 -9.01 6.45 -3.74
C ALA A 125 -10.43 5.91 -3.68
N GLU A 126 -11.39 6.72 -3.20
CA GLU A 126 -12.80 6.35 -3.15
C GLU A 126 -13.36 6.02 -4.54
N ASN A 127 -13.07 6.87 -5.54
CA ASN A 127 -13.51 6.65 -6.91
C ASN A 127 -12.82 5.45 -7.56
N LEU A 128 -11.53 5.24 -7.28
CA LEU A 128 -10.80 4.07 -7.77
C LEU A 128 -11.38 2.79 -7.17
N LYS A 129 -11.58 2.74 -5.85
CA LYS A 129 -12.20 1.59 -5.15
C LYS A 129 -13.60 1.29 -5.69
N ALA A 130 -14.46 2.31 -5.81
CA ALA A 130 -15.81 2.13 -6.35
C ALA A 130 -15.80 1.60 -7.79
N ARG A 131 -14.83 2.03 -8.61
CA ARG A 131 -14.65 1.55 -9.98
C ARG A 131 -14.21 0.09 -10.03
N VAL A 132 -13.20 -0.30 -9.25
CA VAL A 132 -12.74 -1.70 -9.22
C VAL A 132 -13.82 -2.62 -8.65
N GLU A 133 -14.58 -2.19 -7.64
CA GLU A 133 -15.71 -2.94 -7.11
C GLU A 133 -16.79 -3.13 -8.17
N LYS A 134 -17.21 -2.05 -8.85
CA LYS A 134 -18.20 -2.14 -9.94
C LYS A 134 -17.78 -3.12 -11.04
N MET A 135 -16.49 -3.18 -11.34
CA MET A 135 -15.95 -3.98 -12.43
C MET A 135 -15.83 -5.48 -12.08
N THR A 136 -15.44 -5.77 -10.84
CA THR A 136 -14.99 -7.11 -10.40
C THR A 136 -15.98 -7.83 -9.49
N CYS A 137 -16.83 -7.10 -8.72
CA CYS A 137 -17.76 -7.75 -7.80
C CYS A 137 -18.75 -8.66 -8.57
N GLY A 138 -18.86 -9.91 -8.10
CA GLY A 138 -19.69 -10.93 -8.73
C GLY A 138 -18.98 -11.76 -9.82
N LYS A 139 -17.70 -11.49 -10.08
CA LYS A 139 -16.85 -12.23 -11.05
C LYS A 139 -15.61 -12.78 -10.35
N ASP A 140 -15.83 -13.76 -9.49
CA ASP A 140 -14.79 -14.29 -8.60
C ASP A 140 -13.61 -14.89 -9.39
N GLY A 141 -12.39 -14.44 -9.09
CA GLY A 141 -11.15 -14.85 -9.75
C GLY A 141 -10.95 -14.33 -11.18
N GLU A 142 -11.91 -13.63 -11.76
CA GLU A 142 -11.82 -13.13 -13.14
C GLU A 142 -11.09 -11.78 -13.21
N TRP A 143 -9.94 -11.76 -13.89
CA TRP A 143 -9.18 -10.54 -14.12
C TRP A 143 -9.85 -9.63 -15.15
N GLN A 144 -10.26 -8.46 -14.70
CA GLN A 144 -10.92 -7.44 -15.51
C GLN A 144 -9.94 -6.32 -15.87
N HIS A 145 -10.13 -5.77 -17.07
CA HIS A 145 -9.35 -4.65 -17.60
C HIS A 145 -10.25 -3.43 -17.83
N GLY A 146 -9.64 -2.25 -17.89
CA GLY A 146 -10.30 -1.04 -18.38
C GLY A 146 -10.35 0.09 -17.36
N HIS A 147 -9.98 1.30 -17.81
CA HIS A 147 -9.95 2.54 -17.01
C HIS A 147 -9.28 2.41 -15.64
N LEU A 148 -8.37 1.46 -15.47
CA LEU A 148 -7.49 1.39 -14.32
C LEU A 148 -6.23 2.21 -14.59
N PRO A 149 -5.63 2.79 -13.54
CA PRO A 149 -4.33 3.43 -13.65
C PRO A 149 -3.32 2.49 -14.30
N CYS A 150 -2.42 3.07 -15.10
CA CYS A 150 -1.23 2.39 -15.61
C CYS A 150 -1.52 1.10 -16.38
N HIS A 151 -2.60 1.12 -17.17
CA HIS A 151 -3.06 -0.01 -17.98
C HIS A 151 -3.28 -1.30 -17.18
N GLY A 152 -3.64 -1.13 -15.91
CA GLY A 152 -3.78 -2.21 -14.96
C GLY A 152 -4.95 -3.17 -15.20
N LYS A 153 -5.01 -4.18 -14.35
CA LYS A 153 -6.10 -5.15 -14.25
C LYS A 153 -6.43 -5.45 -12.80
N ALA A 154 -7.65 -5.87 -12.51
CA ALA A 154 -8.06 -6.23 -11.16
C ALA A 154 -8.97 -7.45 -11.14
N ALA A 155 -8.91 -8.23 -10.06
CA ALA A 155 -9.80 -9.37 -9.83
C ALA A 155 -10.32 -9.33 -8.39
N PHE A 156 -11.60 -9.67 -8.22
CA PHE A 156 -12.18 -9.94 -6.91
C PHE A 156 -11.94 -11.39 -6.54
N PHE A 157 -11.64 -11.64 -5.27
CA PHE A 157 -11.52 -12.96 -4.68
C PHE A 157 -12.40 -13.04 -3.45
N SER A 158 -13.27 -14.06 -3.38
CA SER A 158 -14.03 -14.38 -2.18
C SER A 158 -13.09 -14.67 -1.00
N GLY A 159 -13.34 -14.04 0.14
CA GLY A 159 -12.42 -14.08 1.28
C GLY A 159 -11.12 -13.30 1.02
N TYR A 160 -10.01 -13.74 1.62
CA TYR A 160 -8.71 -13.11 1.41
C TYR A 160 -7.75 -14.14 0.80
N PRO A 161 -7.32 -13.98 -0.46
CA PRO A 161 -6.49 -14.96 -1.15
C PRO A 161 -5.02 -14.87 -0.73
N TYR A 162 -4.25 -15.88 -1.15
CA TYR A 162 -2.79 -15.81 -1.20
C TYR A 162 -2.38 -14.88 -2.36
N VAL A 163 -2.17 -13.59 -2.06
CA VAL A 163 -2.03 -12.50 -3.04
C VAL A 163 -0.94 -12.74 -4.08
N PHE A 164 0.28 -13.08 -3.67
CA PHE A 164 1.40 -13.39 -4.56
C PHE A 164 1.15 -14.66 -5.36
N THR A 165 0.56 -15.67 -4.74
CA THR A 165 0.11 -16.86 -5.46
C THR A 165 -0.89 -16.53 -6.58
N GLU A 166 -1.79 -15.56 -6.39
CA GLU A 166 -2.75 -15.15 -7.42
C GLU A 166 -2.14 -14.21 -8.48
N VAL A 167 -1.32 -13.23 -8.09
CA VAL A 167 -0.73 -12.29 -9.05
C VAL A 167 0.32 -12.95 -9.94
N MET A 168 1.06 -13.95 -9.46
CA MET A 168 2.06 -14.63 -10.28
C MET A 168 1.45 -15.47 -11.40
N LYS A 169 0.18 -15.89 -11.27
CA LYS A 169 -0.58 -16.52 -12.38
C LYS A 169 -0.79 -15.56 -13.55
N GLN A 170 -0.60 -14.25 -13.33
CA GLN A 170 -0.82 -13.20 -14.31
C GLN A 170 0.41 -12.87 -15.15
N GLY A 171 1.55 -13.51 -14.88
CA GLY A 171 2.82 -13.27 -15.54
C GLY A 171 3.85 -12.67 -14.58
N ASP A 172 4.87 -12.04 -15.17
CA ASP A 172 5.92 -11.35 -14.42
C ASP A 172 5.35 -10.15 -13.64
N ILE A 173 5.68 -10.08 -12.35
CA ILE A 173 5.22 -9.05 -11.41
C ILE A 173 6.32 -8.06 -11.04
N SER A 174 7.57 -8.26 -11.50
CA SER A 174 8.74 -7.45 -11.12
C SER A 174 8.55 -5.94 -11.34
N HIS A 175 7.75 -5.58 -12.34
CA HIS A 175 7.45 -4.20 -12.73
C HIS A 175 6.00 -3.77 -12.44
N GLN A 176 5.26 -4.53 -11.62
CA GLN A 176 3.88 -4.22 -11.26
C GLN A 176 3.80 -3.57 -9.88
N SER A 177 2.96 -2.57 -9.68
CA SER A 177 2.44 -2.30 -8.33
C SER A 177 1.34 -3.30 -8.01
N ILE A 178 1.38 -3.87 -6.81
CA ILE A 178 0.32 -4.73 -6.28
C ILE A 178 -0.47 -3.91 -5.28
N ILE A 179 -1.78 -3.78 -5.52
CA ILE A 179 -2.70 -3.02 -4.69
C ILE A 179 -3.79 -3.98 -4.23
N VAL A 180 -4.02 -4.07 -2.93
CA VAL A 180 -5.08 -4.91 -2.37
C VAL A 180 -6.08 -4.02 -1.65
N TRP A 181 -7.35 -4.21 -1.96
CA TRP A 181 -8.50 -3.58 -1.32
C TRP A 181 -9.20 -4.63 -0.44
N PRO A 182 -8.85 -4.76 0.85
CA PRO A 182 -9.47 -5.72 1.74
C PRO A 182 -10.95 -5.38 1.98
N SER A 183 -11.74 -6.38 2.39
CA SER A 183 -13.16 -6.20 2.71
C SER A 183 -13.99 -5.52 1.60
N SER A 184 -13.65 -5.81 0.35
CA SER A 184 -14.34 -5.31 -0.84
C SER A 184 -15.66 -6.06 -1.11
N CYS A 185 -16.50 -5.48 -1.97
CA CYS A 185 -17.78 -6.06 -2.39
C CYS A 185 -18.73 -6.32 -1.20
N GLY A 186 -18.82 -5.35 -0.29
CA GLY A 186 -19.63 -5.44 0.93
C GLY A 186 -19.01 -6.35 2.00
N GLY A 187 -17.67 -6.41 2.07
CA GLY A 187 -16.95 -7.21 3.06
C GLY A 187 -16.81 -8.70 2.72
N LYS A 188 -17.22 -9.12 1.51
CA LYS A 188 -17.21 -10.53 1.10
C LYS A 188 -15.83 -11.05 0.73
N GLY A 189 -14.90 -10.17 0.39
CA GLY A 189 -13.58 -10.61 0.00
C GLY A 189 -12.58 -9.48 -0.21
N ALA A 190 -11.61 -9.70 -1.08
CA ALA A 190 -10.58 -8.73 -1.43
C ALA A 190 -10.54 -8.54 -2.94
N ILE A 191 -10.21 -7.32 -3.37
CA ILE A 191 -9.83 -7.08 -4.76
C ILE A 191 -8.31 -6.93 -4.80
N ILE A 192 -7.67 -7.63 -5.73
CA ILE A 192 -6.27 -7.41 -6.08
C ILE A 192 -6.25 -6.64 -7.40
N GLU A 193 -5.48 -5.56 -7.44
CA GLU A 193 -5.22 -4.72 -8.60
C GLU A 193 -3.72 -4.73 -8.91
N LEU A 194 -3.39 -4.89 -10.19
CA LEU A 194 -2.05 -4.78 -10.74
C LEU A 194 -1.98 -3.52 -11.59
N ALA A 195 -0.97 -2.68 -11.34
CA ALA A 195 -0.71 -1.47 -12.12
C ALA A 195 0.72 -1.50 -12.68
N GLY A 196 0.88 -1.48 -14.00
CA GLY A 196 2.19 -1.68 -14.63
C GLY A 196 3.06 -0.44 -14.68
N HIS A 197 4.34 -0.57 -14.33
CA HIS A 197 5.36 0.49 -14.45
C HIS A 197 4.97 1.84 -13.81
N CYS A 198 4.25 1.79 -12.69
CA CYS A 198 3.90 2.98 -11.94
C CYS A 198 3.69 2.69 -10.45
N SER A 199 3.72 3.75 -9.64
CA SER A 199 3.11 3.74 -8.31
C SER A 199 2.01 4.78 -8.25
N ILE A 200 0.90 4.40 -7.62
CA ILE A 200 -0.22 5.29 -7.28
C ILE A 200 -0.43 5.38 -5.77
N GLU A 201 0.56 4.95 -4.97
CA GLU A 201 0.47 4.94 -3.51
C GLU A 201 0.09 6.32 -2.96
N HIS A 202 0.82 7.36 -3.37
CA HIS A 202 0.57 8.73 -2.90
C HIS A 202 -0.81 9.26 -3.30
N GLN A 203 -1.29 8.90 -4.50
CA GLN A 203 -2.63 9.26 -4.93
C GLN A 203 -3.70 8.57 -4.09
N ILE A 204 -3.48 7.31 -3.70
CA ILE A 204 -4.39 6.55 -2.82
C ILE A 204 -4.32 7.05 -1.37
N ARG A 205 -3.14 7.46 -0.90
CA ARG A 205 -2.95 8.11 0.41
C ARG A 205 -3.60 9.47 0.51
N GLY A 206 -3.72 10.18 -0.62
CA GLY A 206 -4.19 11.56 -0.67
C GLY A 206 -3.11 12.59 -0.37
N ASP A 207 -1.84 12.19 -0.32
CA ASP A 207 -0.68 13.06 -0.11
C ASP A 207 0.10 13.37 -1.40
N PHE A 208 -0.45 12.97 -2.55
CA PHE A 208 0.13 13.25 -3.84
C PHE A 208 0.25 14.75 -4.13
N ASP A 209 1.47 15.18 -4.42
CA ASP A 209 1.80 16.54 -4.83
C ASP A 209 2.40 16.53 -6.24
N ALA A 210 1.65 17.08 -7.20
CA ALA A 210 2.08 17.16 -8.60
C ALA A 210 3.29 18.09 -8.81
N SER A 211 3.58 18.99 -7.87
CA SER A 211 4.70 19.95 -7.97
C SER A 211 6.05 19.36 -7.57
N LYS A 212 6.07 18.18 -6.93
CA LYS A 212 7.29 17.49 -6.46
C LYS A 212 7.82 16.45 -7.45
N ARG A 213 7.42 16.54 -8.72
CA ARG A 213 7.83 15.64 -9.80
C ARG A 213 8.87 16.25 -10.72
#